data_AF-A0A7C3EHE1-F1
#
_entry.id   AF-A0A7C3EHE1-F1
#
_cell.length_a   1.000
_cell.length_b   1.000
_cell.length_c   1.000
_cell.angle_alpha   90.00
_cell.angle_beta   90.00
_cell.angle_gamma   90.00
#
_symmetry.space_group_name_H-M   'P 1'
#
loop_
_entity.id
_entity.type
_entity.pdbx_description
1 polymer ?
#
loop_
_entity_poly.entity_id
_entity_poly.type
_entity_poly.pdbx_seq_one_letter_code
_entity_poly.pdbx_strand_id
1 'polypeptide(L)'
;MKKLILLFLIMFINESFPQEIYWEPIGNVGGTVFTFGLDSSNNIFAGTYNAIYKSTDDGKTWIKKLSGGQYTNFLAFAVNRDGHIITTTHSSNMFRSTDKGETWKSFAPMPYQDYRPLVYLPNGDLITAPHNRGLYRSKDDGNKWEKVEGGLDANIIWSVAIAPDGKVFAGTNNFLFLSLDTGYTWKQIMYDSTCSGARTVFISSDGSIYIGSEITVFESKVYLCGAFRSTDGGTTWHKAFYGLDTSLYRAIISIIEPLTGVFYIGTNEWGVYRSIDNGQNCQRVSNGLEEIGFLWYLFLTKSGNILAGTNKGMFRTNTIVTNYEEEFNNNKSENLIQINNGKVKLNLIHSTEISVLIYDLLGRNIKKLNLGYLSSGEHVFENLISDLHNGLYIIEIKTNNFSKVIKTIIYN
;
A
#
# COMPACT_ATOMS: atom_id res chain seq x y z
N MET A 1 -11.80 -62.12 -20.71
CA MET A 1 -11.65 -60.93 -19.85
C MET A 1 -10.28 -60.32 -20.07
N LYS A 2 -10.17 -59.28 -20.91
CA LYS A 2 -8.93 -58.51 -21.09
C LYS A 2 -8.96 -57.35 -20.07
N LYS A 3 -8.01 -57.32 -19.14
CA LYS A 3 -7.87 -56.21 -18.18
C LYS A 3 -7.26 -55.00 -18.92
N LEU A 4 -8.00 -53.90 -18.94
CA LEU A 4 -7.53 -52.59 -19.38
C LEU A 4 -6.71 -52.00 -18.22
N ILE A 5 -5.42 -51.74 -18.43
CA ILE A 5 -4.59 -50.98 -17.50
C ILE A 5 -4.64 -49.52 -17.96
N LEU A 6 -5.31 -48.67 -17.19
CA LEU A 6 -5.34 -47.23 -17.40
C LEU A 6 -4.08 -46.64 -16.75
N LEU A 7 -3.09 -46.24 -17.55
CA LEU A 7 -1.94 -45.48 -17.08
C LEU A 7 -2.37 -44.01 -16.92
N PHE A 8 -2.52 -43.53 -15.68
CA PHE A 8 -2.62 -42.10 -15.41
C PHE A 8 -1.23 -41.47 -15.54
N LEU A 9 -0.99 -40.77 -16.64
CA LEU A 9 0.18 -39.93 -16.82
C LEU A 9 -0.06 -38.64 -16.02
N ILE A 10 0.52 -38.53 -14.82
CA ILE A 10 0.53 -37.28 -14.07
C ILE A 10 1.58 -36.37 -14.73
N MET A 11 1.12 -35.47 -15.59
CA MET A 11 1.93 -34.34 -16.06
C MET A 11 2.11 -33.38 -14.88
N PHE A 12 3.31 -33.36 -14.30
CA PHE A 12 3.74 -32.23 -13.47
C PHE A 12 3.92 -31.03 -14.40
N ILE A 13 2.97 -30.11 -14.37
CA ILE A 13 3.18 -28.76 -14.93
C ILE A 13 4.07 -28.06 -13.90
N ASN A 14 5.36 -27.97 -14.20
CA ASN A 14 6.26 -27.05 -13.50
C ASN A 14 5.82 -25.64 -13.88
N GLU A 15 4.98 -25.02 -13.06
CA GLU A 15 4.80 -23.58 -13.06
C GLU A 15 6.09 -22.96 -12.51
N SER A 16 6.88 -22.33 -13.37
CA SER A 16 7.96 -21.46 -12.91
C SER A 16 7.33 -20.30 -12.17
N PHE A 17 7.37 -20.32 -10.84
CA PHE A 17 6.89 -19.19 -10.03
C PHE A 17 7.70 -17.94 -10.40
N PRO A 18 7.06 -16.75 -10.54
CA PRO A 18 7.82 -15.50 -10.58
C PRO A 18 8.69 -15.46 -9.33
N GLN A 19 9.95 -14.98 -9.46
CA GLN A 19 10.95 -14.95 -8.39
C GLN A 19 10.30 -14.83 -6.99
N GLU A 20 10.34 -15.92 -6.22
CA GLU A 20 9.64 -15.96 -4.94
C GLU A 20 10.18 -14.87 -4.01
N ILE A 21 9.28 -14.01 -3.54
CA ILE A 21 9.61 -12.98 -2.55
C ILE A 21 9.81 -13.68 -1.21
N TYR A 22 11.03 -13.61 -0.71
CA TYR A 22 11.40 -14.12 0.60
C TYR A 22 11.64 -12.95 1.55
N TRP A 23 11.24 -13.13 2.80
CA TRP A 23 11.45 -12.15 3.87
C TRP A 23 12.57 -12.62 4.79
N GLU A 24 13.55 -11.77 4.99
CA GLU A 24 14.73 -12.05 5.80
C GLU A 24 14.72 -11.21 7.07
N PRO A 25 15.01 -11.80 8.25
CA PRO A 25 15.06 -11.06 9.49
C PRO A 25 16.26 -10.10 9.54
N ILE A 26 16.07 -8.91 10.11
CA ILE A 26 17.12 -7.93 10.39
C ILE A 26 17.48 -8.01 11.88
N GLY A 27 18.65 -8.59 12.18
CA GLY A 27 19.01 -8.99 13.54
C GLY A 27 19.39 -7.89 14.55
N ASN A 28 19.58 -6.63 14.13
CA ASN A 28 20.03 -5.54 15.01
C ASN A 28 18.90 -4.67 15.60
N VAL A 29 17.64 -4.96 15.27
CA VAL A 29 16.45 -4.30 15.84
C VAL A 29 15.67 -5.31 16.68
N GLY A 30 15.77 -5.19 18.00
CA GLY A 30 15.16 -6.13 18.94
C GLY A 30 13.71 -5.81 19.29
N GLY A 31 12.92 -6.85 19.58
CA GLY A 31 11.54 -6.75 20.07
C GLY A 31 10.51 -6.44 18.97
N THR A 32 9.28 -6.14 19.38
CA THR A 32 8.22 -5.78 18.44
C THR A 32 8.52 -4.45 17.74
N VAL A 33 8.36 -4.40 16.42
CA VAL A 33 8.44 -3.15 15.63
C VAL A 33 7.01 -2.73 15.26
N PHE A 34 6.55 -1.59 15.79
CA PHE A 34 5.17 -1.15 15.66
C PHE A 34 4.94 -0.19 14.48
N THR A 35 5.93 0.61 14.14
CA THR A 35 5.80 1.65 13.10
C THR A 35 7.16 1.98 12.49
N PHE A 36 7.10 2.55 11.28
CA PHE A 36 8.23 3.22 10.66
C PHE A 36 7.93 4.71 10.45
N GLY A 37 8.96 5.50 10.23
CA GLY A 37 8.86 6.92 9.89
C GLY A 37 10.09 7.39 9.13
N LEU A 38 10.05 8.61 8.59
CA LEU A 38 11.16 9.24 7.90
C LEU A 38 11.52 10.58 8.54
N ASP A 39 12.81 10.95 8.53
CA ASP A 39 13.19 12.36 8.68
C ASP A 39 13.15 13.09 7.33
N SER A 40 13.39 14.41 7.39
CA SER A 40 13.52 15.29 6.23
C SER A 40 14.67 14.90 5.27
N SER A 41 15.56 13.99 5.66
CA SER A 41 16.69 13.49 4.88
C SER A 41 16.46 12.07 4.34
N ASN A 42 15.23 11.53 4.47
CA ASN A 42 14.85 10.17 4.10
C ASN A 42 15.59 9.07 4.88
N ASN A 43 16.13 9.38 6.07
CA ASN A 43 16.57 8.33 6.99
C ASN A 43 15.34 7.70 7.64
N ILE A 44 15.39 6.39 7.86
CA ILE A 44 14.26 5.60 8.33
C ILE A 44 14.34 5.46 9.85
N PHE A 45 13.23 5.66 10.54
CA PHE A 45 13.07 5.31 11.95
C PHE A 45 12.21 4.08 12.08
N ALA A 46 12.53 3.26 13.08
CA ALA A 46 11.70 2.16 13.55
C ALA A 46 11.36 2.40 15.02
N GLY A 47 10.06 2.48 15.30
CA GLY A 47 9.51 2.57 16.65
C GLY A 47 9.24 1.17 17.16
N THR A 48 9.92 0.78 18.24
CA THR A 48 9.88 -0.59 18.76
C THR A 48 9.29 -0.65 20.17
N TYR A 49 9.22 -1.86 20.71
CA TYR A 49 9.14 -2.06 22.15
C TYR A 49 10.38 -1.44 22.81
N ASN A 50 10.19 -0.37 23.58
CA ASN A 50 11.18 0.33 24.41
C ASN A 50 12.30 1.11 23.68
N ALA A 51 12.28 1.24 22.36
CA ALA A 51 13.33 1.99 21.67
C ALA A 51 12.90 2.65 20.35
N ILE A 52 13.70 3.63 19.94
CA ILE A 52 13.71 4.16 18.58
C ILE A 52 15.05 3.79 17.95
N TYR A 53 15.00 3.17 16.77
CA TYR A 53 16.16 2.91 15.94
C TYR A 53 16.12 3.79 14.70
N LYS A 54 17.29 4.18 14.19
CA LYS A 54 17.46 4.96 12.96
C LYS A 54 18.38 4.22 11.98
N SER A 55 18.00 4.20 10.71
CA SER A 55 18.82 3.73 9.60
C SER A 55 19.09 4.88 8.63
N THR A 56 20.36 5.01 8.22
CA THR A 56 20.82 6.01 7.24
C THR A 56 21.26 5.38 5.92
N ASP A 57 21.06 4.07 5.77
CA ASP A 57 21.52 3.25 4.65
C ASP A 57 20.39 2.41 4.03
N ASP A 58 19.19 3.00 4.04
CA ASP A 58 17.98 2.42 3.46
C ASP A 58 17.54 1.09 4.10
N GLY A 59 17.57 1.06 5.44
CA GLY A 59 17.09 -0.05 6.26
C GLY A 59 18.04 -1.25 6.32
N LYS A 60 19.31 -1.09 5.94
CA LYS A 60 20.31 -2.17 5.99
C LYS A 60 20.91 -2.30 7.39
N THR A 61 21.27 -1.18 8.00
CA THR A 61 21.78 -1.13 9.38
C THR A 61 20.99 -0.12 10.22
N TRP A 62 20.96 -0.37 11.53
CA TRP A 62 20.13 0.37 12.47
C TRP A 62 20.92 0.72 13.73
N ILE A 63 20.83 1.98 14.14
CA ILE A 63 21.46 2.52 15.34
C ILE A 63 20.35 2.94 16.30
N LYS A 64 20.41 2.46 17.54
CA LYS A 64 19.48 2.89 18.59
C LYS A 64 19.74 4.36 18.94
N LYS A 65 18.69 5.19 18.89
CA LYS A 65 18.74 6.64 19.19
C LYS A 65 18.05 7.02 20.49
N LEU A 66 17.08 6.22 20.93
CA LEU A 66 16.38 6.43 22.20
C LEU A 66 16.07 5.10 22.87
N SER A 67 16.25 5.05 24.18
CA SER A 67 15.70 4.00 25.04
C SER A 67 14.53 4.60 25.83
N GLY A 68 13.32 4.12 25.57
CA GLY A 68 12.08 4.65 26.17
C GLY A 68 11.82 4.23 27.61
N GLY A 69 12.70 3.41 28.22
CA GLY A 69 12.47 2.74 29.51
C GLY A 69 11.65 1.46 29.36
N GLN A 70 11.20 0.86 30.47
CA GLN A 70 10.33 -0.31 30.43
C GLN A 70 8.91 0.07 30.01
N TYR A 71 8.29 -0.74 29.14
CA TYR A 71 6.89 -0.66 28.70
C TYR A 71 6.53 0.58 27.86
N THR A 72 7.51 1.16 27.15
CA THR A 72 7.29 2.28 26.24
C THR A 72 7.27 1.80 24.79
N ASN A 73 6.08 1.56 24.25
CA ASN A 73 5.91 1.24 22.83
C ASN A 73 5.88 2.53 22.02
N PHE A 74 6.74 2.68 21.01
CA PHE A 74 6.68 3.82 20.08
C PHE A 74 5.76 3.49 18.91
N LEU A 75 4.76 4.34 18.66
CA LEU A 75 3.55 3.92 17.93
C LEU A 75 3.29 4.68 16.62
N ALA A 76 3.77 5.90 16.51
CA ALA A 76 3.70 6.69 15.29
C ALA A 76 4.85 7.70 15.23
N PHE A 77 5.18 8.16 14.02
CA PHE A 77 6.09 9.26 13.77
C PHE A 77 5.41 10.28 12.85
N ALA A 78 5.65 11.56 13.09
CA ALA A 78 5.30 12.63 12.17
C ALA A 78 6.47 13.61 12.06
N VAL A 79 6.77 14.06 10.84
CA VAL A 79 7.83 15.02 10.56
C VAL A 79 7.21 16.28 9.95
N ASN A 80 7.59 17.44 10.48
CA ASN A 80 7.13 18.73 9.97
C ASN A 80 8.08 19.30 8.89
N ARG A 81 7.73 20.46 8.33
CA ARG A 81 8.52 21.12 7.25
C ARG A 81 9.89 21.58 7.72
N ASP A 82 10.06 21.87 9.01
CA ASP A 82 11.33 22.29 9.61
C ASP A 82 12.24 21.08 9.94
N GLY A 83 11.75 19.86 9.73
CA GLY A 83 12.45 18.62 10.04
C GLY A 83 12.38 18.21 11.51
N HIS A 84 11.51 18.84 12.32
CA HIS A 84 11.20 18.32 13.64
C HIS A 84 10.41 17.03 13.52
N ILE A 85 10.72 16.08 14.39
CA ILE A 85 10.07 14.77 14.43
C ILE A 85 9.38 14.64 15.77
N ILE A 86 8.09 14.30 15.75
CA ILE A 86 7.33 13.92 16.93
C ILE A 86 7.01 12.44 16.82
N THR A 87 7.16 11.74 17.93
CA THR A 87 6.71 10.35 18.07
C THR A 87 5.81 10.21 19.28
N THR A 88 4.81 9.36 19.13
CA THR A 88 3.89 8.99 20.20
C THR A 88 4.27 7.67 20.81
N THR A 89 3.84 7.46 22.05
CA THR A 89 3.98 6.18 22.72
C THR A 89 2.64 5.63 23.19
N HIS A 90 2.63 4.36 23.56
CA HIS A 90 1.49 3.76 24.25
C HIS A 90 1.27 4.40 25.63
N SER A 91 2.35 4.87 26.26
CA SER A 91 2.27 5.65 27.50
C SER A 91 1.80 7.09 27.24
N SER A 92 1.66 7.89 28.30
CA SER A 92 1.25 9.30 28.17
C SER A 92 2.32 10.22 27.59
N ASN A 93 3.54 9.73 27.39
CA ASN A 93 4.64 10.54 26.90
C ASN A 93 4.69 10.58 25.37
N MET A 94 4.95 11.78 24.84
CA MET A 94 5.41 12.01 23.48
C MET A 94 6.89 12.38 23.52
N PHE A 95 7.59 12.20 22.40
CA PHE A 95 8.99 12.61 22.27
C PHE A 95 9.17 13.46 21.04
N ARG A 96 10.03 14.48 21.14
CA ARG A 96 10.38 15.36 20.03
C ARG A 96 11.88 15.34 19.78
N SER A 97 12.25 15.33 18.51
CA SER A 97 13.58 15.62 18.04
C SER A 97 13.56 16.84 17.12
N THR A 98 14.56 17.71 17.26
CA THR A 98 14.78 18.88 16.40
C THR A 98 16.10 18.78 15.63
N ASP A 99 16.75 17.61 15.67
CA ASP A 99 18.08 17.35 15.11
C ASP A 99 18.08 16.08 14.25
N LYS A 100 16.96 15.84 13.53
CA LYS A 100 16.77 14.68 12.66
C LYS A 100 16.88 13.34 13.40
N GLY A 101 16.34 13.28 14.61
CA GLY A 101 16.25 12.06 15.42
C GLY A 101 17.54 11.62 16.08
N GLU A 102 18.55 12.50 16.16
CA GLU A 102 19.80 12.22 16.88
C GLU A 102 19.61 12.29 18.40
N THR A 103 18.85 13.29 18.89
CA THR A 103 18.43 13.40 20.28
C THR A 103 16.93 13.60 20.41
N TRP A 104 16.37 13.16 21.54
CA TRP A 104 14.94 13.17 21.80
C TRP A 104 14.64 13.74 23.19
N LYS A 105 13.63 14.61 23.27
CA LYS A 105 13.13 15.18 24.53
C LYS A 105 11.71 14.70 24.76
N SER A 106 11.43 14.13 25.93
CA SER A 106 10.08 13.76 26.32
C SER A 106 9.25 15.00 26.69
N PHE A 107 7.97 14.94 26.40
CA PHE A 107 6.97 15.91 26.85
C PHE A 107 5.61 15.20 26.95
N ALA A 108 4.76 15.64 27.86
CA ALA A 108 3.43 15.05 28.10
C ALA A 108 2.38 16.16 28.06
N PRO A 109 1.96 16.60 26.86
CA PRO A 109 1.08 17.75 26.73
C PRO A 109 -0.38 17.40 27.09
N MET A 110 -0.70 16.10 27.21
CA MET A 110 -2.01 15.59 27.58
C MET A 110 -1.87 14.36 28.50
N PRO A 111 -2.81 14.11 29.43
CA PRO A 111 -2.76 12.98 30.37
C PRO A 111 -3.38 11.68 29.80
N TYR A 112 -3.36 11.49 28.47
CA TYR A 112 -3.96 10.32 27.82
C TYR A 112 -2.90 9.29 27.43
N GLN A 113 -3.32 8.17 26.82
CA GLN A 113 -2.46 7.07 26.44
C GLN A 113 -2.76 6.65 25.00
N ASP A 114 -1.82 5.94 24.39
CA ASP A 114 -2.00 5.21 23.14
C ASP A 114 -2.46 6.13 21.99
N TYR A 115 -1.58 7.07 21.64
CA TYR A 115 -1.85 8.11 20.65
C TYR A 115 -1.54 7.62 19.24
N ARG A 116 -2.58 7.21 18.50
CA ARG A 116 -2.51 6.85 17.07
C ARG A 116 -3.81 7.23 16.37
N PRO A 117 -3.75 7.71 15.11
CA PRO A 117 -2.55 8.05 14.34
C PRO A 117 -1.89 9.37 14.81
N LEU A 118 -0.75 9.74 14.21
CA LEU A 118 -0.09 11.05 14.37
C LEU A 118 0.27 11.58 12.98
N VAL A 119 -0.30 12.71 12.55
CA VAL A 119 -0.17 13.20 11.16
C VAL A 119 -0.13 14.73 11.11
N TYR A 120 0.80 15.31 10.33
CA TYR A 120 0.72 16.72 9.95
C TYR A 120 -0.20 16.90 8.75
N LEU A 121 -1.15 17.83 8.86
CA LEU A 121 -2.04 18.25 7.80
C LEU A 121 -1.33 19.24 6.84
N PRO A 122 -1.83 19.45 5.60
CA PRO A 122 -1.19 20.35 4.62
C PRO A 122 -1.04 21.80 5.11
N ASN A 123 -1.90 22.23 6.03
CA ASN A 123 -1.85 23.56 6.63
C ASN A 123 -0.80 23.69 7.76
N GLY A 124 -0.09 22.61 8.10
CA GLY A 124 0.94 22.57 9.15
C GLY A 124 0.43 22.16 10.52
N ASP A 125 -0.88 22.00 10.71
CA ASP A 125 -1.43 21.54 11.98
C ASP A 125 -1.13 20.06 12.18
N LEU A 126 -0.90 19.67 13.42
CA LEU A 126 -0.67 18.29 13.81
C LEU A 126 -1.94 17.71 14.40
N ILE A 127 -2.33 16.51 13.98
CA ILE A 127 -3.46 15.79 14.55
C ILE A 127 -3.01 14.47 15.16
N THR A 128 -3.66 14.10 16.25
CA THR A 128 -3.50 12.79 16.88
C THR A 128 -4.79 12.31 17.50
N ALA A 129 -4.92 11.02 17.75
CA ALA A 129 -6.06 10.46 18.46
C ALA A 129 -5.59 9.61 19.63
N PRO A 130 -5.77 10.06 20.88
CA PRO A 130 -5.64 9.20 22.04
C PRO A 130 -6.75 8.13 22.01
N HIS A 131 -6.42 6.91 22.45
CA HIS A 131 -7.35 5.80 22.39
C HIS A 131 -8.69 6.09 23.11
N ASN A 132 -9.81 5.87 22.41
CA ASN A 132 -11.19 6.17 22.86
C ASN A 132 -11.47 7.65 23.23
N ARG A 133 -10.72 8.62 22.70
CA ARG A 133 -10.91 10.05 23.03
C ARG A 133 -11.31 10.93 21.84
N GLY A 134 -11.41 10.37 20.63
CA GLY A 134 -11.59 11.15 19.41
C GLY A 134 -10.29 11.84 18.98
N LEU A 135 -10.42 12.83 18.09
CA LEU A 135 -9.28 13.52 17.47
C LEU A 135 -8.90 14.77 18.26
N TYR A 136 -7.60 15.02 18.39
CA TYR A 136 -7.00 16.23 18.94
C TYR A 136 -6.13 16.89 17.88
N ARG A 137 -6.10 18.22 17.92
CA ARG A 137 -5.36 19.07 16.98
C ARG A 137 -4.43 20.01 17.73
N SER A 138 -3.23 20.17 17.22
CA SER A 138 -2.26 21.14 17.68
C SER A 138 -1.87 22.05 16.51
N LYS A 139 -1.82 23.35 16.79
CA LYS A 139 -1.37 24.39 15.85
C LYS A 139 0.05 24.88 16.15
N ASP A 140 0.69 24.31 17.18
CA ASP A 140 1.96 24.76 17.74
C ASP A 140 2.94 23.59 17.94
N ASP A 141 2.96 22.68 16.95
CA ASP A 141 3.91 21.56 16.90
C ASP A 141 3.79 20.62 18.11
N GLY A 142 2.56 20.36 18.56
CA GLY A 142 2.26 19.45 19.66
C GLY A 142 2.43 20.03 21.07
N ASN A 143 2.69 21.33 21.23
CA ASN A 143 2.84 21.93 22.56
C ASN A 143 1.50 22.08 23.29
N LYS A 144 0.44 22.43 22.56
CA LYS A 144 -0.94 22.49 23.03
C LYS A 144 -1.84 21.73 22.09
N TRP A 145 -2.85 21.09 22.68
CA TRP A 145 -3.82 20.29 21.95
C TRP A 145 -5.23 20.70 22.32
N GLU A 146 -6.06 20.82 21.30
CA GLU A 146 -7.48 21.09 21.41
C GLU A 146 -8.23 19.88 20.84
N LYS A 147 -9.28 19.45 21.55
CA LYS A 147 -10.15 18.40 21.05
C LYS A 147 -10.89 18.91 19.82
N VAL A 148 -10.93 18.11 18.76
CA VAL A 148 -11.71 18.40 17.56
C VAL A 148 -13.12 17.89 17.79
N GLU A 149 -14.05 18.83 17.96
CA GLU A 149 -15.48 18.54 18.03
C GLU A 149 -16.05 18.35 16.61
N GLY A 150 -17.12 17.56 16.46
CA GLY A 150 -17.83 17.46 15.18
C GLY A 150 -17.84 16.08 14.53
N GLY A 151 -18.10 15.03 15.33
CA GLY A 151 -18.57 13.73 14.81
C GLY A 151 -17.63 12.54 14.98
N LEU A 152 -16.43 12.73 15.52
CA LEU A 152 -15.47 11.66 15.81
C LEU A 152 -15.38 11.28 17.29
N ASP A 153 -16.24 11.87 18.13
CA ASP A 153 -16.20 11.69 19.58
C ASP A 153 -16.32 10.23 20.00
N ALA A 154 -15.52 9.83 20.99
CA ALA A 154 -15.51 8.48 21.58
C ALA A 154 -15.21 7.30 20.62
N ASN A 155 -14.73 7.56 19.40
CA ASN A 155 -14.26 6.50 18.50
C ASN A 155 -12.77 6.17 18.73
N ILE A 156 -12.40 4.92 18.44
CA ILE A 156 -10.99 4.55 18.25
C ILE A 156 -10.64 4.88 16.80
N ILE A 157 -9.71 5.80 16.59
CA ILE A 157 -9.25 6.18 15.26
C ILE A 157 -7.98 5.38 14.98
N TRP A 158 -7.99 4.53 13.97
CA TRP A 158 -6.86 3.66 13.63
C TRP A 158 -5.94 4.27 12.60
N SER A 159 -6.51 4.98 11.62
CA SER A 159 -5.80 5.50 10.47
C SER A 159 -6.38 6.83 10.03
N VAL A 160 -5.51 7.73 9.59
CA VAL A 160 -5.89 8.98 8.92
C VAL A 160 -5.11 9.06 7.63
N ALA A 161 -5.80 9.34 6.53
CA ALA A 161 -5.21 9.49 5.21
C ALA A 161 -5.67 10.80 4.57
N ILE A 162 -4.77 11.44 3.83
CA ILE A 162 -5.01 12.74 3.20
C ILE A 162 -4.92 12.54 1.70
N ALA A 163 -6.01 12.82 0.99
CA ALA A 163 -6.05 12.73 -0.45
C ALA A 163 -5.41 13.98 -1.10
N PRO A 164 -4.91 13.87 -2.35
CA PRO A 164 -4.29 15.00 -3.06
C PRO A 164 -5.18 16.24 -3.20
N ASP A 165 -6.50 16.06 -3.20
CA ASP A 165 -7.49 17.14 -3.28
C ASP A 165 -7.79 17.80 -1.92
N GLY A 166 -7.08 17.41 -0.86
CA GLY A 166 -7.20 17.96 0.49
C GLY A 166 -8.27 17.31 1.36
N LYS A 167 -9.02 16.33 0.83
CA LYS A 167 -9.93 15.51 1.65
C LYS A 167 -9.15 14.72 2.69
N VAL A 168 -9.70 14.63 3.90
CA VAL A 168 -9.11 13.83 4.97
C VAL A 168 -10.07 12.71 5.33
N PHE A 169 -9.57 11.48 5.32
CA PHE A 169 -10.31 10.30 5.72
C PHE A 169 -9.80 9.80 7.07
N ALA A 170 -10.71 9.44 7.96
CA ALA A 170 -10.40 8.81 9.24
C ALA A 170 -11.09 7.44 9.30
N GLY A 171 -10.28 6.40 9.38
CA GLY A 171 -10.75 5.04 9.63
C GLY A 171 -10.87 4.81 11.14
N THR A 172 -12.06 4.41 11.59
CA THR A 172 -12.32 4.09 12.99
C THR A 172 -12.73 2.63 13.18
N ASN A 173 -12.83 2.20 14.43
CA ASN A 173 -13.37 0.88 14.76
C ASN A 173 -14.83 0.68 14.29
N ASN A 174 -15.60 1.75 14.14
CA ASN A 174 -17.03 1.68 13.81
C ASN A 174 -17.34 2.14 12.40
N PHE A 175 -16.73 3.22 11.91
CA PHE A 175 -17.11 3.86 10.65
C PHE A 175 -15.90 4.43 9.91
N LEU A 176 -16.06 4.65 8.61
CA LEU A 176 -15.22 5.57 7.86
C LEU A 176 -15.79 6.99 7.96
N PHE A 177 -14.93 7.98 8.20
CA PHE A 177 -15.31 9.39 8.19
C PHE A 177 -14.52 10.17 7.15
N LEU A 178 -15.16 11.21 6.60
CA LEU A 178 -14.57 12.16 5.66
C LEU A 178 -14.69 13.58 6.21
N SER A 179 -13.62 14.33 6.11
CA SER A 179 -13.58 15.77 6.27
C SER A 179 -13.26 16.45 4.94
N LEU A 180 -14.02 17.51 4.64
CA LEU A 180 -13.85 18.37 3.46
C LEU A 180 -13.17 19.70 3.82
N ASP A 181 -12.84 19.91 5.08
CA ASP A 181 -12.34 21.17 5.63
C ASP A 181 -11.04 20.97 6.42
N THR A 182 -10.17 20.06 5.98
CA THR A 182 -8.86 19.83 6.62
C THR A 182 -8.99 19.36 8.08
N GLY A 183 -9.92 18.45 8.34
CA GLY A 183 -10.12 17.76 9.61
C GLY A 183 -10.85 18.56 10.69
N TYR A 184 -11.54 19.65 10.37
CA TYR A 184 -12.33 20.42 11.34
C TYR A 184 -13.70 19.80 11.59
N THR A 185 -14.40 19.37 10.53
CA THR A 185 -15.69 18.68 10.62
C THR A 185 -15.67 17.35 9.89
N TRP A 186 -16.44 16.39 10.38
CA TRP A 186 -16.41 15.01 9.91
C TRP A 186 -17.81 14.51 9.60
N LYS A 187 -17.93 13.85 8.44
CA LYS A 187 -19.14 13.17 8.01
C LYS A 187 -18.87 11.68 7.90
N GLN A 188 -19.72 10.87 8.52
CA GLN A 188 -19.71 9.43 8.35
C GLN A 188 -19.99 9.03 6.89
N ILE A 189 -19.23 8.08 6.37
CA ILE A 189 -19.41 7.47 5.05
C ILE A 189 -19.72 5.98 5.23
N MET A 190 -20.75 5.52 4.52
CA MET A 190 -21.03 4.10 4.35
C MET A 190 -20.41 3.63 3.04
N TYR A 191 -19.60 2.58 3.10
CA TYR A 191 -19.01 1.95 1.91
C TYR A 191 -19.62 0.58 1.61
N ASP A 192 -20.38 0.02 2.56
CA ASP A 192 -21.08 -1.26 2.45
C ASP A 192 -22.27 -1.29 3.42
N SER A 193 -23.25 -2.15 3.17
CA SER A 193 -24.45 -2.27 4.02
C SER A 193 -24.23 -3.05 5.31
N THR A 194 -23.19 -3.88 5.36
CA THR A 194 -22.88 -4.80 6.47
C THR A 194 -21.58 -4.45 7.17
N CYS A 195 -20.75 -3.63 6.53
CA CYS A 195 -19.41 -3.29 6.97
C CYS A 195 -19.24 -1.80 7.15
N SER A 196 -18.61 -1.42 8.25
CA SER A 196 -18.52 -0.02 8.63
C SER A 196 -17.16 0.37 9.23
N GLY A 197 -16.50 -0.47 10.02
CA GLY A 197 -15.17 -0.17 10.57
C GLY A 197 -14.04 -0.19 9.53
N ALA A 198 -13.16 0.82 9.56
CA ALA A 198 -11.98 0.91 8.71
C ALA A 198 -10.70 0.97 9.57
N ARG A 199 -9.92 -0.11 9.55
CA ARG A 199 -8.65 -0.22 10.28
C ARG A 199 -7.53 0.56 9.59
N THR A 200 -7.50 0.50 8.27
CA THR A 200 -6.54 1.22 7.45
C THR A 200 -7.27 1.97 6.35
N VAL A 201 -6.80 3.17 6.06
CA VAL A 201 -7.19 3.96 4.90
C VAL A 201 -5.92 4.30 4.14
N PHE A 202 -5.89 3.98 2.86
CA PHE A 202 -4.76 4.18 1.97
C PHE A 202 -5.21 4.95 0.73
N ILE A 203 -4.44 5.98 0.36
CA ILE A 203 -4.66 6.72 -0.89
C ILE A 203 -3.58 6.28 -1.88
N SER A 204 -4.00 5.69 -2.99
CA SER A 204 -3.12 5.30 -4.10
C SER A 204 -2.61 6.52 -4.85
N SER A 205 -1.49 6.34 -5.53
CA SER A 205 -0.87 7.29 -6.46
C SER A 205 -1.81 7.77 -7.57
N ASP A 206 -2.83 6.98 -7.95
CA ASP A 206 -3.86 7.38 -8.91
C ASP A 206 -5.04 8.16 -8.29
N GLY A 207 -5.03 8.37 -6.97
CA GLY A 207 -6.09 9.03 -6.20
C GLY A 207 -7.22 8.09 -5.74
N SER A 208 -7.17 6.79 -6.09
CA SER A 208 -8.09 5.78 -5.56
C SER A 208 -7.90 5.63 -4.05
N ILE A 209 -9.01 5.38 -3.36
CA ILE A 209 -9.01 5.15 -1.91
C ILE A 209 -9.21 3.66 -1.68
N TYR A 210 -8.32 3.06 -0.89
CA TYR A 210 -8.46 1.70 -0.41
C TYR A 210 -8.69 1.73 1.10
N ILE A 211 -9.66 0.97 1.56
CA ILE A 211 -9.86 0.73 2.98
C ILE A 211 -9.67 -0.74 3.27
N GLY A 212 -8.98 -1.01 4.36
CA GLY A 212 -8.93 -2.32 4.95
C GLY A 212 -9.70 -2.30 6.24
N SER A 213 -10.72 -3.14 6.32
CA SER A 213 -11.58 -3.20 7.49
C SER A 213 -11.03 -4.14 8.56
N GLU A 214 -11.52 -3.96 9.78
CA GLU A 214 -11.44 -4.93 10.86
C GLU A 214 -12.81 -5.57 11.05
N ILE A 215 -12.87 -6.66 11.81
CA ILE A 215 -14.16 -7.21 12.24
C ILE A 215 -14.99 -6.10 12.87
N THR A 216 -16.21 -5.93 12.36
CA THR A 216 -17.21 -5.11 13.00
C THR A 216 -18.23 -6.01 13.68
N VAL A 217 -18.55 -5.73 14.94
CA VAL A 217 -19.72 -6.33 15.59
C VAL A 217 -20.84 -5.31 15.56
N PHE A 218 -21.90 -5.60 14.80
CA PHE A 218 -23.08 -4.74 14.72
C PHE A 218 -24.33 -5.59 15.00
N GLU A 219 -25.20 -5.12 15.90
CA GLU A 219 -26.40 -5.86 16.34
C GLU A 219 -26.12 -7.32 16.75
N SER A 220 -25.04 -7.55 17.50
CA SER A 220 -24.59 -8.88 17.95
C SER A 220 -24.22 -9.86 16.83
N LYS A 221 -23.98 -9.36 15.59
CA LYS A 221 -23.44 -10.13 14.47
C LYS A 221 -22.02 -9.68 14.14
N VAL A 222 -21.16 -10.66 13.87
CA VAL A 222 -19.75 -10.47 13.47
C VAL A 222 -19.71 -10.35 11.95
N TYR A 223 -19.19 -9.24 11.43
CA TYR A 223 -19.02 -8.99 10.00
C TYR A 223 -17.54 -9.06 9.63
N LEU A 224 -17.23 -9.87 8.62
CA LEU A 224 -15.89 -10.00 8.01
C LEU A 224 -15.83 -9.13 6.78
N CYS A 225 -15.23 -7.97 6.92
CA CYS A 225 -15.46 -6.88 5.99
C CYS A 225 -14.41 -6.78 4.87
N GLY A 226 -13.25 -7.43 5.00
CA GLY A 226 -12.24 -7.47 3.94
C GLY A 226 -11.74 -6.08 3.52
N ALA A 227 -11.53 -5.87 2.22
CA ALA A 227 -11.08 -4.60 1.66
C ALA A 227 -12.07 -4.02 0.65
N PHE A 228 -12.10 -2.69 0.57
CA PHE A 228 -12.89 -1.96 -0.43
C PHE A 228 -12.05 -0.88 -1.10
N ARG A 229 -12.43 -0.53 -2.32
CA ARG A 229 -11.83 0.51 -3.15
C ARG A 229 -12.89 1.49 -3.64
N SER A 230 -12.55 2.77 -3.65
CA SER A 230 -13.27 3.83 -4.34
C SER A 230 -12.37 4.53 -5.36
N THR A 231 -12.92 4.86 -6.52
CA THR A 231 -12.22 5.60 -7.61
C THR A 231 -12.84 6.98 -7.88
N ASP A 232 -13.88 7.34 -7.13
CA ASP A 232 -14.68 8.57 -7.31
C ASP A 232 -14.68 9.44 -6.05
N GLY A 233 -13.57 9.40 -5.31
CA GLY A 233 -13.35 10.23 -4.13
C GLY A 233 -14.17 9.82 -2.91
N GLY A 234 -14.57 8.55 -2.81
CA GLY A 234 -15.28 7.97 -1.67
C GLY A 234 -16.81 7.97 -1.82
N THR A 235 -17.33 8.23 -3.02
CA THR A 235 -18.78 8.27 -3.29
C THR A 235 -19.35 6.87 -3.48
N THR A 236 -18.67 6.03 -4.26
CA THR A 236 -19.01 4.62 -4.46
C THR A 236 -17.82 3.72 -4.14
N TRP A 237 -18.13 2.49 -3.73
CA TRP A 237 -17.18 1.52 -3.19
C TRP A 237 -17.43 0.13 -3.76
N HIS A 238 -16.35 -0.58 -4.05
CA HIS A 238 -16.35 -1.97 -4.52
C HIS A 238 -15.36 -2.79 -3.71
N LYS A 239 -15.60 -4.11 -3.57
CA LYS A 239 -14.63 -4.99 -2.92
C LYS A 239 -13.30 -4.98 -3.66
N ALA A 240 -12.22 -5.07 -2.90
CA ALA A 240 -10.85 -5.09 -3.39
C ALA A 240 -10.09 -6.29 -2.81
N PHE A 241 -8.96 -6.62 -3.43
CA PHE A 241 -8.04 -7.68 -3.01
C PHE A 241 -8.73 -9.04 -2.82
N TYR A 242 -9.47 -9.50 -3.84
CA TYR A 242 -9.96 -10.87 -3.91
C TYR A 242 -8.80 -11.86 -3.73
N GLY A 243 -8.98 -12.90 -2.93
CA GLY A 243 -7.91 -13.83 -2.55
C GLY A 243 -7.25 -13.52 -1.20
N LEU A 244 -7.60 -12.40 -0.54
CA LEU A 244 -7.35 -12.25 0.90
C LEU A 244 -8.11 -13.36 1.64
N ASP A 245 -7.38 -14.18 2.39
CA ASP A 245 -8.03 -15.10 3.30
C ASP A 245 -8.40 -14.32 4.57
N THR A 246 -9.66 -13.88 4.60
CA THR A 246 -10.23 -13.17 5.74
C THR A 246 -10.95 -14.11 6.70
N SER A 247 -10.58 -15.40 6.78
CA SER A 247 -11.14 -16.29 7.80
C SER A 247 -10.94 -15.70 9.20
N LEU A 248 -11.92 -15.99 10.06
CA LEU A 248 -12.32 -15.27 11.26
C LEU A 248 -11.15 -14.59 12.00
N TYR A 249 -11.28 -13.28 12.25
CA TYR A 249 -10.44 -12.40 13.10
C TYR A 249 -9.30 -11.61 12.45
N ARG A 250 -9.33 -11.44 11.13
CA ARG A 250 -8.23 -10.77 10.41
C ARG A 250 -8.53 -9.32 10.05
N ALA A 251 -7.62 -8.44 10.45
CA ALA A 251 -7.61 -7.03 10.09
C ALA A 251 -6.49 -6.74 9.08
N ILE A 252 -6.77 -5.86 8.13
CA ILE A 252 -5.75 -5.31 7.25
C ILE A 252 -5.09 -4.14 7.97
N ILE A 253 -3.82 -4.33 8.32
CA ILE A 253 -3.07 -3.41 9.19
C ILE A 253 -2.30 -2.38 8.37
N SER A 254 -1.84 -2.75 7.18
CA SER A 254 -1.02 -1.88 6.34
C SER A 254 -1.25 -2.17 4.87
N ILE A 255 -1.29 -1.12 4.05
CA ILE A 255 -1.33 -1.20 2.60
C ILE A 255 -0.23 -0.25 2.10
N ILE A 256 0.60 -0.74 1.18
CA ILE A 256 1.59 0.08 0.47
C ILE A 256 1.46 -0.18 -1.03
N GLU A 257 1.82 0.83 -1.82
CA GLU A 257 1.83 0.76 -3.28
C GLU A 257 3.25 1.08 -3.80
N PRO A 258 4.12 0.08 -3.98
CA PRO A 258 5.48 0.31 -4.47
C PRO A 258 5.56 0.85 -5.90
N LEU A 259 4.58 0.48 -6.72
CA LEU A 259 4.39 0.95 -8.09
C LEU A 259 2.89 1.13 -8.30
N THR A 260 2.48 2.09 -9.12
CA THR A 260 1.06 2.31 -9.44
C THR A 260 0.38 1.00 -9.84
N GLY A 261 -0.66 0.63 -9.09
CA GLY A 261 -1.44 -0.60 -9.33
C GLY A 261 -0.85 -1.89 -8.74
N VAL A 262 0.35 -1.85 -8.15
CA VAL A 262 0.98 -2.96 -7.44
C VAL A 262 0.91 -2.69 -5.95
N PHE A 263 0.25 -3.56 -5.20
CA PHE A 263 0.02 -3.38 -3.77
C PHE A 263 0.62 -4.50 -2.95
N TYR A 264 1.08 -4.16 -1.76
CA TYR A 264 1.35 -5.13 -0.69
C TYR A 264 0.43 -4.86 0.49
N ILE A 265 -0.23 -5.90 0.95
CA ILE A 265 -1.29 -5.85 1.96
C ILE A 265 -0.86 -6.69 3.15
N GLY A 266 -0.65 -6.02 4.27
CA GLY A 266 -0.28 -6.63 5.54
C GLY A 266 -1.50 -6.98 6.38
N THR A 267 -1.60 -8.22 6.83
CA THR A 267 -2.69 -8.69 7.71
C THR A 267 -2.18 -9.05 9.11
N ASN A 268 -3.03 -8.90 10.12
CA ASN A 268 -2.63 -9.06 11.53
C ASN A 268 -2.14 -10.46 11.92
N GLU A 269 -2.37 -11.53 11.16
CA GLU A 269 -1.91 -12.89 11.55
C GLU A 269 -1.52 -13.81 10.37
N TRP A 270 -1.61 -13.34 9.11
CA TRP A 270 -1.40 -14.18 7.92
C TRP A 270 -0.32 -13.65 6.96
N GLY A 271 0.42 -12.64 7.40
CA GLY A 271 1.59 -12.10 6.71
C GLY A 271 1.20 -11.07 5.64
N VAL A 272 1.82 -11.18 4.48
CA VAL A 272 1.75 -10.18 3.41
C VAL A 272 1.16 -10.79 2.15
N TYR A 273 0.26 -10.05 1.51
CA TYR A 273 -0.30 -10.36 0.21
C TYR A 273 0.19 -9.36 -0.82
N ARG A 274 0.22 -9.77 -2.08
CA ARG A 274 0.58 -8.92 -3.22
C ARG A 274 -0.54 -8.91 -4.24
N SER A 275 -0.88 -7.72 -4.71
CA SER A 275 -1.72 -7.50 -5.90
C SER A 275 -0.88 -6.83 -6.98
N ILE A 276 -1.14 -7.17 -8.25
CA ILE A 276 -0.48 -6.59 -9.43
C ILE A 276 -1.50 -6.04 -10.46
N ASP A 277 -2.78 -6.00 -10.10
CA ASP A 277 -3.90 -5.76 -11.00
C ASP A 277 -4.81 -4.62 -10.52
N ASN A 278 -4.20 -3.57 -9.95
CA ASN A 278 -4.88 -2.43 -9.34
C ASN A 278 -5.74 -2.81 -8.11
N GLY A 279 -5.29 -3.80 -7.35
CA GLY A 279 -5.99 -4.23 -6.15
C GLY A 279 -7.27 -4.99 -6.43
N GLN A 280 -7.40 -5.62 -7.60
CA GLN A 280 -8.53 -6.52 -7.88
C GLN A 280 -8.31 -7.84 -7.17
N ASN A 281 -7.24 -8.56 -7.50
CA ASN A 281 -6.88 -9.83 -6.88
C ASN A 281 -5.54 -9.73 -6.15
N CYS A 282 -5.33 -10.63 -5.20
CA CYS A 282 -4.07 -10.74 -4.50
C CYS A 282 -3.73 -12.19 -4.17
N GLN A 283 -2.45 -12.43 -3.94
CA GLN A 283 -1.93 -13.72 -3.53
C GLN A 283 -0.96 -13.54 -2.35
N ARG A 284 -0.89 -14.54 -1.48
CA ARG A 284 0.00 -14.51 -0.32
C ARG A 284 1.46 -14.58 -0.77
N VAL A 285 2.31 -13.74 -0.19
CA VAL A 285 3.75 -13.62 -0.45
C VAL A 285 4.51 -13.50 0.87
N SER A 286 4.30 -14.45 1.78
CA SER A 286 4.79 -14.38 3.16
C SER A 286 5.92 -15.37 3.46
N ASN A 287 6.64 -15.85 2.45
CA ASN A 287 7.70 -16.84 2.64
C ASN A 287 8.80 -16.24 3.52
N GLY A 288 9.14 -16.88 4.64
CA GLY A 288 10.04 -16.35 5.67
C GLY A 288 9.36 -15.53 6.78
N LEU A 289 8.03 -15.38 6.75
CA LEU A 289 7.23 -14.73 7.80
C LEU A 289 6.33 -15.70 8.59
N GLU A 290 6.57 -17.01 8.52
CA GLU A 290 5.61 -18.02 9.02
C GLU A 290 5.41 -17.98 10.55
N GLU A 291 6.41 -17.53 11.31
CA GLU A 291 6.40 -17.56 12.79
C GLU A 291 6.40 -16.16 13.44
N ILE A 292 6.07 -15.11 12.68
CA ILE A 292 6.15 -13.73 13.18
C ILE A 292 5.04 -13.37 14.18
N GLY A 293 3.97 -14.18 14.25
CA GLY A 293 2.75 -13.88 14.99
C GLY A 293 1.96 -12.75 14.35
N PHE A 294 2.35 -11.50 14.63
CA PHE A 294 1.66 -10.30 14.17
C PHE A 294 2.55 -9.42 13.30
N LEU A 295 1.99 -8.98 12.18
CA LEU A 295 2.50 -7.88 11.37
C LEU A 295 1.86 -6.56 11.83
N TRP A 296 2.68 -5.54 12.07
CA TRP A 296 2.23 -4.23 12.53
C TRP A 296 2.33 -3.13 11.48
N TYR A 297 3.30 -3.22 10.57
CA TYR A 297 3.53 -2.16 9.59
C TYR A 297 4.33 -2.67 8.40
N LEU A 298 4.01 -2.17 7.20
CA LEU A 298 4.84 -2.31 6.01
C LEU A 298 5.39 -0.95 5.62
N PHE A 299 6.67 -0.91 5.24
CA PHE A 299 7.34 0.31 4.84
C PHE A 299 8.15 0.07 3.56
N LEU A 300 7.93 0.90 2.53
CA LEU A 300 8.70 0.84 1.29
C LEU A 300 9.99 1.66 1.43
N THR A 301 11.13 1.02 1.23
CA THR A 301 12.43 1.71 1.24
C THR A 301 12.69 2.43 -0.10
N LYS A 302 13.65 3.36 -0.12
CA LYS A 302 13.99 4.11 -1.34
C LYS A 302 14.57 3.21 -2.43
N SER A 303 15.32 2.17 -2.06
CA SER A 303 15.80 1.17 -3.03
C SER A 303 14.71 0.25 -3.54
N GLY A 304 13.50 0.30 -2.95
CA GLY A 304 12.36 -0.49 -3.39
C GLY A 304 12.27 -1.86 -2.73
N ASN A 305 12.94 -2.11 -1.61
CA ASN A 305 12.61 -3.24 -0.74
C ASN A 305 11.42 -2.87 0.17
N ILE A 306 10.77 -3.88 0.74
CA ILE A 306 9.78 -3.66 1.79
C ILE A 306 10.37 -4.09 3.13
N LEU A 307 10.21 -3.25 4.15
CA LEU A 307 10.41 -3.60 5.55
C LEU A 307 9.08 -3.97 6.17
N ALA A 308 9.07 -5.06 6.93
CA ALA A 308 7.94 -5.49 7.74
C ALA A 308 8.30 -5.36 9.23
N GLY A 309 7.49 -4.63 9.98
CA GLY A 309 7.55 -4.57 11.42
C GLY A 309 6.65 -5.65 12.03
N THR A 310 7.21 -6.49 12.89
CA THR A 310 6.50 -7.66 13.44
C THR A 310 6.71 -7.80 14.95
N ASN A 311 5.99 -8.72 15.59
CA ASN A 311 6.24 -9.12 16.98
C ASN A 311 7.60 -9.79 17.22
N LYS A 312 8.22 -10.33 16.17
CA LYS A 312 9.51 -11.04 16.26
C LYS A 312 10.69 -10.22 15.77
N GLY A 313 10.48 -8.92 15.51
CA GLY A 313 11.50 -8.02 14.98
C GLY A 313 11.14 -7.51 13.61
N MET A 314 12.17 -7.05 12.90
CA MET A 314 12.05 -6.48 11.57
C MET A 314 12.43 -7.51 10.51
N PHE A 315 11.70 -7.51 9.40
CA PHE A 315 12.01 -8.31 8.22
C PHE A 315 12.14 -7.42 6.99
N ARG A 316 12.88 -7.88 5.98
CA ARG A 316 13.07 -7.19 4.69
C ARG A 316 12.87 -8.15 3.54
N THR A 317 12.29 -7.70 2.43
CA THR A 317 12.27 -8.49 1.20
C THR A 317 13.68 -8.68 0.65
N ASN A 318 14.03 -9.90 0.27
CA ASN A 318 15.30 -10.22 -0.40
C ASN A 318 15.42 -9.61 -1.80
N THR A 319 14.27 -9.28 -2.41
CA THR A 319 14.18 -8.66 -3.73
C THR A 319 13.68 -7.22 -3.66
N ILE A 320 14.08 -6.44 -4.66
CA ILE A 320 13.54 -5.09 -4.91
C ILE A 320 12.18 -5.27 -5.59
N VAL A 321 11.11 -4.87 -4.91
CA VAL A 321 9.72 -5.05 -5.39
C VAL A 321 9.27 -3.99 -6.39
N THR A 322 10.08 -2.94 -6.55
CA THR A 322 9.87 -1.87 -7.57
C THR A 322 10.52 -2.20 -8.91
N ASN A 323 11.39 -3.21 -8.95
CA ASN A 323 11.92 -3.75 -10.19
C ASN A 323 10.90 -4.76 -10.72
N TYR A 324 9.86 -4.23 -11.37
CA TYR A 324 8.92 -5.08 -12.07
C TYR A 324 9.42 -5.30 -13.50
N GLU A 325 10.16 -6.39 -13.70
CA GLU A 325 10.19 -7.04 -15.01
C GLU A 325 9.02 -8.04 -15.01
N GLU A 326 8.09 -7.91 -15.96
CA GLU A 326 7.13 -8.98 -16.21
C GLU A 326 7.93 -10.23 -16.64
N GLU A 327 8.28 -11.11 -15.70
CA GLU A 327 8.61 -12.49 -16.02
C GLU A 327 7.32 -13.12 -16.55
N PHE A 328 7.14 -13.02 -17.86
CA PHE A 328 6.02 -13.63 -18.55
C PHE A 328 6.17 -15.15 -18.51
N ASN A 329 5.49 -15.76 -17.54
CA ASN A 329 5.08 -17.14 -17.65
C ASN A 329 4.23 -17.29 -18.92
N ASN A 330 4.73 -18.06 -19.89
CA ASN A 330 4.09 -18.38 -21.17
C ASN A 330 2.76 -19.17 -21.05
N ASN A 331 2.11 -19.20 -19.88
CA ASN A 331 0.99 -20.09 -19.57
C ASN A 331 -0.27 -19.38 -19.03
N LYS A 332 -0.55 -18.12 -19.42
CA LYS A 332 -1.88 -17.53 -19.18
C LYS A 332 -2.56 -17.05 -20.45
N SER A 333 -3.84 -17.42 -20.51
CA SER A 333 -4.86 -17.24 -21.52
C SER A 333 -5.25 -15.77 -21.75
N GLU A 334 -4.29 -14.90 -22.07
CA GLU A 334 -4.58 -13.52 -22.48
C GLU A 334 -3.93 -13.17 -23.83
N ASN A 335 -4.53 -12.20 -24.54
CA ASN A 335 -3.89 -11.62 -25.72
C ASN A 335 -2.64 -10.85 -25.29
N LEU A 336 -1.46 -11.26 -25.75
CA LEU A 336 -0.19 -10.66 -25.32
C LEU A 336 0.26 -9.58 -26.31
N ILE A 337 0.87 -8.51 -25.78
CA ILE A 337 1.48 -7.43 -26.56
C ILE A 337 2.86 -7.18 -25.98
N GLN A 338 3.89 -7.27 -26.82
CA GLN A 338 5.27 -6.93 -26.48
C GLN A 338 5.78 -5.88 -27.46
N ILE A 339 6.52 -4.89 -26.95
CA ILE A 339 7.21 -3.90 -27.78
C ILE A 339 8.70 -3.98 -27.45
N ASN A 340 9.53 -4.28 -28.44
CA ASN A 340 10.98 -4.33 -28.27
C ASN A 340 11.69 -3.72 -29.49
N ASN A 341 12.48 -2.67 -29.28
CA ASN A 341 13.22 -1.95 -30.33
C ASN A 341 12.40 -1.66 -31.59
N GLY A 342 11.22 -1.05 -31.44
CA GLY A 342 10.35 -0.70 -32.57
C GLY A 342 9.45 -1.84 -33.07
N LYS A 343 9.69 -3.09 -32.66
CA LYS A 343 8.88 -4.25 -33.04
C LYS A 343 7.72 -4.43 -32.08
N VAL A 344 6.51 -4.51 -32.61
CA VAL A 344 5.29 -4.84 -31.85
C VAL A 344 4.91 -6.28 -32.14
N LYS A 345 4.90 -7.12 -31.11
CA LYS A 345 4.50 -8.52 -31.17
C LYS A 345 3.15 -8.68 -30.48
N LEU A 346 2.17 -9.22 -31.19
CA LEU A 346 0.83 -9.52 -30.69
C LEU A 346 0.64 -11.05 -30.66
N ASN A 347 0.13 -11.61 -29.58
CA ASN A 347 -0.33 -12.99 -29.53
C ASN A 347 -1.83 -12.98 -29.27
N LEU A 348 -2.63 -13.47 -30.22
CA LEU A 348 -4.09 -13.39 -30.17
C LEU A 348 -4.69 -14.77 -29.92
N ILE A 349 -5.58 -14.89 -28.95
CA ILE A 349 -6.31 -16.12 -28.62
C ILE A 349 -7.50 -16.31 -29.57
N HIS A 350 -8.14 -15.21 -29.94
CA HIS A 350 -9.25 -15.20 -30.87
C HIS A 350 -9.01 -14.18 -31.97
N SER A 351 -9.47 -14.51 -33.17
CA SER A 351 -9.40 -13.62 -34.31
C SER A 351 -10.25 -12.37 -34.05
N THR A 352 -9.66 -11.18 -34.19
CA THR A 352 -10.31 -9.91 -33.85
C THR A 352 -9.77 -8.75 -34.68
N GLU A 353 -10.52 -7.66 -34.74
CA GLU A 353 -10.06 -6.42 -35.37
C GLU A 353 -9.16 -5.63 -34.43
N ILE A 354 -8.03 -5.14 -34.94
CA ILE A 354 -7.03 -4.43 -34.15
C ILE A 354 -6.84 -3.00 -34.67
N SER A 355 -6.85 -2.06 -33.73
CA SER A 355 -6.42 -0.69 -33.96
C SER A 355 -5.36 -0.29 -32.93
N VAL A 356 -4.42 0.54 -33.36
CA VAL A 356 -3.33 1.07 -32.53
C VAL A 356 -3.41 2.58 -32.55
N LEU A 357 -3.44 3.18 -31.37
CA LEU A 357 -3.50 4.61 -31.12
C LEU A 357 -2.19 5.01 -30.43
N ILE A 358 -1.55 6.07 -30.89
CA ILE A 358 -0.31 6.57 -30.32
C ILE A 358 -0.56 7.99 -29.86
N TYR A 359 -0.17 8.27 -28.62
CA TYR A 359 -0.28 9.57 -27.99
C TYR A 359 1.09 10.08 -27.58
N ASP A 360 1.25 11.40 -27.62
CA ASP A 360 2.38 12.07 -26.98
C ASP A 360 2.19 12.18 -25.46
N LEU A 361 3.20 12.72 -24.77
CA LEU A 361 3.16 12.93 -23.32
C LEU A 361 2.09 13.90 -22.84
N LEU A 362 1.56 14.73 -23.72
CA LEU A 362 0.46 15.65 -23.42
C LEU A 362 -0.92 14.99 -23.65
N GLY A 363 -0.94 13.70 -24.00
CA GLY A 363 -2.16 12.94 -24.25
C GLY A 363 -2.79 13.22 -25.62
N ARG A 364 -2.10 13.93 -26.52
CA ARG A 364 -2.61 14.21 -27.87
C ARG A 364 -2.41 12.97 -28.75
N ASN A 365 -3.46 12.52 -29.43
CA ASN A 365 -3.34 11.43 -30.39
C ASN A 365 -2.54 11.92 -31.61
N ILE A 366 -1.37 11.33 -31.83
CA ILE A 366 -0.46 11.70 -32.92
C ILE A 366 -0.50 10.70 -34.08
N LYS A 367 -1.00 9.48 -33.84
CA LYS A 367 -1.11 8.44 -34.87
C LYS A 367 -2.24 7.47 -34.55
N LYS A 368 -2.99 7.08 -35.58
CA LYS A 368 -3.96 5.98 -35.54
C LYS A 368 -3.69 5.02 -36.69
N LEU A 369 -3.53 3.75 -36.36
CA LEU A 369 -3.29 2.66 -37.30
C LEU A 369 -4.40 1.62 -37.14
N ASN A 370 -5.03 1.23 -38.24
CA ASN A 370 -5.95 0.10 -38.25
C ASN A 370 -5.22 -1.09 -38.88
N LEU A 371 -4.97 -2.14 -38.11
CA LEU A 371 -4.31 -3.36 -38.58
C LEU A 371 -5.30 -4.37 -39.16
N GLY A 372 -6.60 -4.05 -39.11
CA GLY A 372 -7.66 -4.88 -39.65
C GLY A 372 -7.90 -6.13 -38.80
N TYR A 373 -8.58 -7.11 -39.40
CA TYR A 373 -8.91 -8.38 -38.75
C TYR A 373 -7.70 -9.32 -38.79
N LEU A 374 -7.20 -9.70 -37.62
CA LEU A 374 -6.09 -10.64 -37.46
C LEU A 374 -6.61 -11.98 -36.93
N SER A 375 -6.04 -13.08 -37.42
CA SER A 375 -6.36 -14.43 -36.93
C SER A 375 -5.80 -14.68 -35.53
N SER A 376 -6.33 -15.64 -34.79
CA SER A 376 -5.66 -16.16 -33.59
C SER A 376 -4.23 -16.64 -33.94
N GLY A 377 -3.29 -16.42 -33.03
CA GLY A 377 -1.87 -16.74 -33.18
C GLY A 377 -0.96 -15.52 -32.99
N GLU A 378 0.32 -15.73 -33.26
CA GLU A 378 1.36 -14.71 -33.13
C GLU A 378 1.48 -13.86 -34.40
N HIS A 379 1.54 -12.53 -34.22
CA HIS A 379 1.73 -11.54 -35.27
C HIS A 379 2.85 -10.57 -34.86
N VAL A 380 3.77 -10.28 -35.79
CA VAL A 380 4.90 -9.37 -35.53
C VAL A 380 4.87 -8.22 -36.53
N PHE A 381 4.96 -7.00 -36.02
CA PHE A 381 4.97 -5.76 -36.79
C PHE A 381 6.29 -5.03 -36.55
N GLU A 382 7.14 -4.92 -37.57
CA GLU A 382 8.48 -4.34 -37.42
C GLU A 382 8.52 -2.82 -37.66
N ASN A 383 7.52 -2.26 -38.36
CA ASN A 383 7.52 -0.85 -38.80
C ASN A 383 6.34 -0.05 -38.24
N LEU A 384 5.76 -0.47 -37.11
CA LEU A 384 4.57 0.17 -36.57
C LEU A 384 4.85 1.59 -36.04
N ILE A 385 6.06 1.75 -35.48
CA ILE A 385 6.51 2.93 -34.74
C ILE A 385 7.88 3.44 -35.20
N SER A 386 8.38 2.96 -36.34
CA SER A 386 9.70 3.30 -36.88
C SER A 386 9.81 4.72 -37.45
N ASP A 387 8.68 5.38 -37.69
CA ASP A 387 8.57 6.76 -38.17
C ASP A 387 8.47 7.80 -37.04
N LEU A 388 8.40 7.37 -35.78
CA LEU A 388 8.30 8.27 -34.64
C LEU A 388 9.69 8.84 -34.28
N HIS A 389 9.74 10.12 -33.87
CA HIS A 389 10.97 10.73 -33.39
C HIS A 389 11.35 10.24 -31.99
N ASN A 390 12.61 10.42 -31.60
CA ASN A 390 13.10 10.02 -30.28
C ASN A 390 12.30 10.72 -29.17
N GLY A 391 11.74 9.95 -28.24
CA GLY A 391 10.83 10.48 -27.23
C GLY A 391 10.03 9.42 -26.50
N LEU A 392 9.27 9.86 -25.49
CA LEU A 392 8.37 9.02 -24.70
C LEU A 392 6.95 9.10 -25.28
N TYR A 393 6.34 7.94 -25.49
CA TYR A 393 5.01 7.81 -26.10
C TYR A 393 4.13 6.87 -25.29
N ILE A 394 2.82 7.06 -25.45
CA ILE A 394 1.79 6.15 -24.95
C ILE A 394 1.16 5.47 -26.16
N ILE A 395 1.23 4.13 -26.20
CA ILE A 395 0.66 3.31 -27.25
C ILE A 395 -0.51 2.54 -26.67
N GLU A 396 -1.70 2.75 -27.22
CA GLU A 396 -2.92 2.03 -26.87
C GLU A 396 -3.29 1.09 -28.01
N ILE A 397 -3.34 -0.21 -27.74
CA ILE A 397 -3.81 -1.22 -28.69
C ILE A 397 -5.23 -1.63 -28.30
N LYS A 398 -6.18 -1.38 -29.19
CA LYS A 398 -7.60 -1.70 -29.02
C LYS A 398 -8.01 -2.86 -29.90
N THR A 399 -8.79 -3.73 -29.30
CA THR A 399 -9.63 -4.75 -29.96
C THR A 399 -11.08 -4.52 -29.56
N ASN A 400 -12.01 -5.26 -30.15
CA ASN A 400 -13.43 -5.15 -29.79
C ASN A 400 -13.72 -5.47 -28.32
N ASN A 401 -12.88 -6.30 -27.68
CA ASN A 401 -13.15 -6.84 -26.33
C ASN A 401 -12.05 -6.50 -25.31
N PHE A 402 -11.00 -5.77 -25.69
CA PHE A 402 -9.84 -5.50 -24.85
C PHE A 402 -9.07 -4.27 -25.35
N SER A 403 -8.54 -3.47 -24.41
CA SER A 403 -7.58 -2.40 -24.68
C SER A 403 -6.37 -2.55 -23.77
N LYS A 404 -5.16 -2.35 -24.29
CA LYS A 404 -3.92 -2.29 -23.50
C LYS A 404 -3.17 -1.01 -23.81
N VAL A 405 -2.71 -0.36 -22.75
CA VAL A 405 -1.90 0.86 -22.83
C VAL A 405 -0.47 0.53 -22.41
N ILE A 406 0.49 0.96 -23.22
CA ILE A 406 1.92 0.75 -23.01
C ILE A 406 2.62 2.10 -23.07
N LYS A 407 3.46 2.39 -22.07
CA LYS A 407 4.38 3.54 -22.10
C LYS A 407 5.72 3.06 -22.62
N THR A 408 6.25 3.71 -23.65
CA THR A 408 7.53 3.31 -24.26
C THR A 408 8.38 4.50 -24.65
N ILE A 409 9.69 4.36 -24.51
CA ILE A 409 10.66 5.34 -25.01
C ILE A 409 11.17 4.81 -26.35
N ILE A 410 11.06 5.64 -27.38
CA ILE A 410 11.57 5.36 -28.72
C ILE A 410 12.92 6.04 -28.86
N TYR A 411 13.91 5.25 -29.27
CA TYR A 411 15.25 5.67 -29.67
C TYR A 411 15.50 5.09 -31.06
N ASN A 412 15.29 5.92 -32.09
CA ASN A 412 15.63 5.63 -33.48
C ASN A 412 17.00 6.22 -33.84
#